data_AF-A0A2E1BC94-F1
#
_entry.id   AF-A0A2E1BC94-F1
#
_cell.length_a   1.000
_cell.length_b   1.000
_cell.length_c   1.000
_cell.angle_alpha   90.00
_cell.angle_beta   90.00
_cell.angle_gamma   90.00
#
_symmetry.space_group_name_H-M   'P 1'
#
loop_
_entity.id
_entity.type
_entity.pdbx_description
1 polymer ?
#
loop_
_entity_poly.entity_id
_entity_poly.type
_entity_poly.pdbx_seq_one_letter_code
_entity_poly.pdbx_strand_id
1 'polypeptide(L)'
;MTEYFDLFGDPDTFPSGRRGRPAHKVTRKSRNKVKMLLALGWSNDRIANAIDCSLPTLKKYYFSELKQRTSQRDRLEAWKFEKLFEQAEKGNVGAMRELDKAIEKNDRMLAAKVIRDAQGDEDAPVPAEKIGKKEKARREAAQIVATSDGEDGWGGLLKPGYKH
;
A
#
# COMPACT_ATOMS: atom_id res chain seq x y z
N MET A 1 41.16 3.80 0.56
CA MET A 1 40.51 2.74 1.34
C MET A 1 39.90 1.78 0.35
N THR A 2 40.37 0.54 0.31
CA THR A 2 39.82 -0.51 -0.55
C THR A 2 38.45 -0.88 -0.01
N GLU A 3 37.38 -0.59 -0.75
CA GLU A 3 36.03 -1.03 -0.39
C GLU A 3 35.85 -2.47 -0.84
N TYR A 4 35.54 -3.35 0.10
CA TYR A 4 35.19 -4.73 -0.18
C TYR A 4 33.68 -4.83 -0.29
N PHE A 5 33.22 -5.62 -1.24
CA PHE A 5 31.81 -5.82 -1.53
C PHE A 5 31.45 -7.28 -1.31
N ASP A 6 30.26 -7.54 -0.75
CA ASP A 6 29.73 -8.88 -0.60
C ASP A 6 29.27 -9.48 -1.95
N LEU A 7 28.72 -10.70 -1.93
CA LEU A 7 28.20 -11.37 -3.13
C LEU A 7 27.08 -10.58 -3.83
N PHE A 8 26.30 -9.82 -3.06
CA PHE A 8 25.19 -8.99 -3.56
C PHE A 8 25.67 -7.58 -3.92
N GLY A 9 26.97 -7.34 -3.74
CA GLY A 9 27.72 -6.11 -3.89
C GLY A 9 27.26 -4.97 -2.98
N ASP A 10 26.79 -5.30 -1.78
CA ASP A 10 26.66 -4.38 -0.66
C ASP A 10 28.04 -4.21 0.02
N PRO A 11 28.36 -3.02 0.56
CA PRO A 11 29.68 -2.77 1.13
C PRO A 11 29.88 -3.53 2.43
N ASP A 12 30.93 -4.33 2.52
CA ASP A 12 31.26 -5.03 3.76
C ASP A 12 31.91 -4.05 4.76
N THR A 13 31.52 -4.18 6.04
CA THR A 13 32.01 -3.32 7.12
C THR A 13 32.94 -4.10 8.02
N PHE A 14 34.24 -4.02 7.72
CA PHE A 14 35.25 -4.58 8.61
C PHE A 14 35.32 -3.82 9.95
N PRO A 15 35.72 -4.51 11.03
CA PRO A 15 35.98 -3.88 12.31
C PRO A 15 36.99 -2.73 12.15
N SER A 16 36.61 -1.53 12.56
CA SER A 16 37.44 -0.32 12.42
C SER A 16 38.55 -0.19 13.47
N GLY A 17 38.71 -1.21 14.33
CA GLY A 17 39.57 -1.18 15.52
C GLY A 17 39.05 -0.31 16.66
N ARG A 18 37.97 0.46 16.45
CA ARG A 18 37.31 1.26 17.48
C ARG A 18 36.24 0.43 18.21
N ARG A 19 35.94 0.81 19.45
CA ARG A 19 34.89 0.16 20.26
C ARG A 19 33.53 0.31 19.58
N GLY A 20 32.82 -0.81 19.39
CA GLY A 20 31.47 -0.87 18.83
C GLY A 20 31.40 -1.31 17.37
N ARG A 21 30.24 -1.82 16.94
CA ARG A 21 29.98 -2.19 15.54
C ARG A 21 29.98 -0.93 14.66
N PRO A 22 30.65 -0.94 13.50
CA PRO A 22 30.58 0.18 12.55
C PRO A 22 29.14 0.56 12.20
N ALA A 23 28.88 1.85 12.01
CA ALA A 23 27.57 2.34 11.59
C ALA A 23 27.26 1.92 10.14
N HIS A 24 25.97 1.73 9.86
CA HIS A 24 25.48 1.40 8.52
C HIS A 24 25.85 2.48 7.51
N LYS A 25 26.47 2.08 6.40
CA LYS A 25 26.85 2.99 5.30
C LYS A 25 25.76 2.96 4.21
N VAL A 26 25.13 4.11 3.99
CA VAL A 26 24.13 4.26 2.92
C VAL A 26 24.83 4.55 1.61
N THR A 27 24.61 3.71 0.60
CA THR A 27 25.14 3.91 -0.75
C THR A 27 24.01 4.17 -1.74
N ARG A 28 24.35 4.69 -2.93
CA ARG A 28 23.37 4.85 -4.01
C ARG A 28 22.77 3.50 -4.42
N LYS A 29 23.60 2.45 -4.45
CA LYS A 29 23.18 1.09 -4.78
C LYS A 29 22.19 0.56 -3.75
N SER A 30 22.47 0.70 -2.46
CA SER A 30 21.57 0.24 -1.40
C SER A 30 20.24 1.00 -1.40
N ARG A 31 20.24 2.32 -1.65
CA ARG A 31 19.00 3.10 -1.83
C ARG A 31 18.17 2.60 -3.02
N ASN A 32 18.81 2.35 -4.17
CA ASN A 32 18.13 1.85 -5.35
C ASN A 32 17.54 0.45 -5.09
N LYS A 33 18.28 -0.43 -4.39
CA LYS A 33 17.80 -1.74 -3.95
C LYS A 33 16.56 -1.61 -3.07
N VAL A 34 16.57 -0.73 -2.06
CA VAL A 34 15.39 -0.47 -1.21
C VAL A 34 14.19 0.01 -2.02
N LYS A 35 14.37 0.96 -2.95
CA LYS A 35 13.27 1.45 -3.81
C LYS A 35 12.67 0.34 -4.66
N MET A 36 13.52 -0.50 -5.26
CA MET A 36 13.09 -1.65 -6.05
C MET A 36 12.29 -2.65 -5.21
N LEU A 37 12.79 -3.01 -4.01
CA LEU A 37 12.09 -3.96 -3.14
C LEU A 37 10.75 -3.40 -2.62
N LEU A 38 10.68 -2.09 -2.36
CA LEU A 38 9.43 -1.41 -2.03
C LEU A 38 8.43 -1.46 -3.18
N ALA A 39 8.88 -1.22 -4.40
CA ALA A 39 8.05 -1.32 -5.59
C ALA A 39 7.51 -2.74 -5.80
N LEU A 40 8.26 -3.78 -5.42
CA LEU A 40 7.80 -5.17 -5.44
C LEU A 40 6.82 -5.50 -4.30
N GLY A 41 6.47 -4.54 -3.43
CA GLY A 41 5.51 -4.73 -2.34
C GLY A 41 6.07 -5.49 -1.13
N TRP A 42 7.39 -5.64 -1.00
CA TRP A 42 7.98 -6.38 0.12
C TRP A 42 7.76 -5.66 1.45
N SER A 43 7.63 -6.41 2.56
CA SER A 43 7.52 -5.84 3.91
C SER A 43 8.84 -5.19 4.35
N ASN A 44 8.77 -4.25 5.29
CA ASN A 44 9.97 -3.55 5.76
C ASN A 44 10.97 -4.51 6.43
N ASP A 45 10.48 -5.53 7.15
CA ASP A 45 11.34 -6.55 7.77
C ASP A 45 12.09 -7.37 6.72
N ARG A 46 11.38 -7.79 5.67
CA ARG A 46 11.97 -8.52 4.54
C ARG A 46 13.01 -7.68 3.80
N ILE A 47 12.75 -6.38 3.64
CA ILE A 47 13.69 -5.44 3.02
C ILE A 47 14.93 -5.27 3.89
N ALA A 48 14.77 -5.14 5.21
CA ALA A 48 15.88 -4.99 6.15
C ALA A 48 16.82 -6.21 6.08
N ASN A 49 16.26 -7.42 6.07
CA ASN A 49 17.02 -8.66 5.89
C ASN A 49 17.75 -8.71 4.54
N ALA A 50 17.11 -8.22 3.46
CA ALA A 50 17.70 -8.24 2.12
C ALA A 50 18.88 -7.27 1.94
N ILE A 51 19.04 -6.28 2.82
CA ILE A 51 20.17 -5.32 2.80
C ILE A 51 21.10 -5.49 4.00
N ASP A 52 20.99 -6.63 4.70
CA ASP A 52 21.74 -6.98 5.90
C ASP A 52 21.77 -5.86 6.97
N CYS A 53 20.59 -5.31 7.29
CA CYS A 53 20.48 -4.34 8.37
C CYS A 53 19.28 -4.60 9.27
N SER A 54 19.31 -4.03 10.48
CA SER A 54 18.16 -4.08 11.38
C SER A 54 16.99 -3.21 10.88
N LEU A 55 15.76 -3.54 11.26
CA LEU A 55 14.57 -2.72 10.95
C LEU A 55 14.70 -1.27 11.47
N PRO A 56 15.19 -1.00 12.70
CA PRO A 56 15.46 0.37 13.16
C PRO A 56 16.45 1.11 12.26
N THR A 57 17.51 0.43 11.80
CA THR A 57 18.48 0.99 10.86
C THR A 57 17.81 1.35 9.53
N LEU A 58 16.98 0.46 8.98
CA LEU A 58 16.24 0.72 7.74
C LEU A 58 15.37 1.99 7.88
N LYS A 59 14.57 2.08 8.95
CA LYS A 59 13.69 3.23 9.21
C LYS A 59 14.47 4.53 9.39
N LYS A 60 15.63 4.48 10.04
CA LYS A 60 16.49 5.65 10.28
C LYS A 60 17.11 6.18 8.99
N TYR A 61 17.67 5.31 8.15
CA TYR A 61 18.50 5.73 7.01
C TYR A 61 17.74 5.84 5.68
N TYR A 62 16.62 5.14 5.53
CA TYR A 62 15.84 5.09 4.27
C TYR A 62 14.41 5.61 4.45
N PHE A 63 14.18 6.46 5.45
CA PHE A 63 12.84 6.96 5.79
C PHE A 63 12.15 7.63 4.59
N SER A 64 12.91 8.34 3.77
CA SER A 64 12.40 9.05 2.58
C SER A 64 11.87 8.10 1.52
N GLU A 65 12.59 6.99 1.28
CA GLU A 65 12.23 5.96 0.34
C GLU A 65 10.98 5.21 0.83
N LEU A 66 10.93 4.89 2.13
CA LEU A 66 9.80 4.19 2.75
C LEU A 66 8.48 4.98 2.63
N LYS A 67 8.54 6.32 2.72
CA LYS A 67 7.36 7.19 2.53
C LYS A 67 6.79 7.15 1.12
N GLN A 68 7.62 6.84 0.13
CA GLN A 68 7.25 6.83 -1.29
C GLN A 68 6.76 5.46 -1.77
N ARG A 69 6.34 4.55 -0.87
CA ARG A 69 6.02 3.16 -1.22
C ARG A 69 5.05 3.03 -2.40
N THR A 70 3.97 3.82 -2.40
CA THR A 70 2.96 3.79 -3.46
C THR A 70 3.55 4.20 -4.81
N SER A 71 4.27 5.33 -4.86
CA SER A 71 4.87 5.81 -6.09
C SER A 71 6.07 4.97 -6.57
N GLN A 72 6.74 4.21 -5.70
CA GLN A 72 7.81 3.30 -6.17
C GLN A 72 7.29 2.25 -7.13
N ARG A 73 6.03 1.80 -6.97
CA ARG A 73 5.45 0.80 -7.87
C ARG A 73 5.37 1.32 -9.30
N ASP A 74 4.79 2.50 -9.48
CA ASP A 74 4.63 3.15 -10.79
C ASP A 74 6.00 3.45 -11.42
N ARG A 75 6.94 3.92 -10.60
CA ARG A 75 8.32 4.19 -11.04
C ARG A 75 9.03 2.94 -11.53
N LEU A 76 8.82 1.78 -10.89
CA LEU A 76 9.41 0.52 -11.33
C LEU A 76 8.83 0.07 -12.67
N GLU A 77 7.52 0.24 -12.87
CA GLU A 77 6.89 -0.09 -14.15
C GLU A 77 7.43 0.79 -15.26
N ALA A 78 7.45 2.11 -15.05
CA ALA A 78 8.02 3.06 -16.01
C ALA A 78 9.48 2.74 -16.36
N TRP A 79 10.32 2.47 -15.35
CA TRP A 79 11.71 2.07 -15.56
C TRP A 79 11.85 0.75 -16.34
N LYS A 80 10.96 -0.22 -16.07
CA LYS A 80 10.94 -1.48 -16.84
C LYS A 80 10.62 -1.22 -18.31
N PHE A 81 9.61 -0.39 -18.61
CA PHE A 81 9.26 0.00 -19.98
C PHE A 81 10.44 0.67 -20.68
N GLU A 82 11.08 1.63 -20.01
CA GLU A 82 12.27 2.32 -20.54
C GLU A 82 13.39 1.33 -20.90
N LYS A 83 13.67 0.35 -20.02
CA LYS A 83 14.72 -0.65 -20.28
C LYS A 83 14.37 -1.62 -21.40
N LEU A 84 13.10 -2.02 -21.50
CA LEU A 84 12.63 -2.86 -22.61
C LEU A 84 12.72 -2.11 -23.94
N PHE A 85 12.31 -0.83 -23.96
CA PHE A 85 12.40 0.03 -25.13
C PHE A 85 13.85 0.21 -25.58
N GLU A 86 14.76 0.55 -24.66
CA GLU A 86 16.20 0.70 -24.95
C GLU A 86 16.81 -0.58 -25.56
N GLN A 87 16.35 -1.77 -25.13
CA GLN A 87 16.82 -3.04 -25.68
C GLN A 87 16.16 -3.38 -27.03
N ALA A 88 14.89 -3.02 -27.20
CA ALA A 88 14.18 -3.16 -28.46
C ALA A 88 14.81 -2.27 -29.56
N GLU A 89 15.18 -1.03 -29.24
CA GLU A 89 15.91 -0.13 -30.15
C GLU A 89 17.23 -0.74 -30.63
N LYS A 90 17.91 -1.53 -29.78
CA LYS A 90 19.14 -2.24 -30.13
C LYS A 90 18.90 -3.50 -30.99
N GLY A 91 17.67 -3.76 -31.43
CA GLY A 91 17.33 -4.89 -32.28
C GLY A 91 17.10 -6.20 -31.53
N ASN A 92 16.97 -6.17 -30.19
CA ASN A 92 16.69 -7.39 -29.42
C ASN A 92 15.22 -7.82 -29.59
N VAL A 93 15.00 -8.82 -30.45
CA VAL A 93 13.66 -9.39 -30.75
C VAL A 93 12.96 -9.91 -29.49
N GLY A 94 13.71 -10.41 -28.50
CA GLY A 94 13.14 -10.83 -27.22
C GLY A 94 12.56 -9.66 -26.43
N ALA A 95 13.28 -8.53 -26.40
CA ALA A 95 12.82 -7.30 -25.75
C ALA A 95 11.62 -6.69 -26.48
N MET A 96 11.59 -6.72 -27.82
CA MET A 96 10.43 -6.28 -28.60
C MET A 96 9.17 -7.06 -28.21
N ARG A 97 9.24 -8.39 -28.18
CA ARG A 97 8.12 -9.26 -27.79
C ARG A 97 7.67 -9.02 -26.35
N GLU A 98 8.59 -8.77 -25.43
CA GLU A 98 8.22 -8.43 -24.05
C GLU A 98 7.58 -7.04 -23.95
N LEU A 99 8.06 -6.08 -24.73
CA LEU A 99 7.50 -4.74 -24.79
C LEU A 99 6.07 -4.77 -25.32
N ASP A 100 5.80 -5.50 -26.41
CA ASP A 100 4.46 -5.67 -26.98
C ASP A 100 3.50 -6.24 -25.94
N LYS A 101 3.89 -7.32 -25.24
CA LYS A 101 3.09 -7.91 -24.16
C LYS A 101 2.82 -6.94 -23.01
N ALA A 102 3.81 -6.08 -22.70
CA ALA A 102 3.67 -5.11 -21.64
C ALA A 102 2.71 -3.98 -22.04
N ILE A 103 2.75 -3.53 -23.30
CA ILE A 103 1.81 -2.57 -23.88
C ILE A 103 0.39 -3.16 -23.89
N GLU A 104 0.20 -4.36 -24.43
CA GLU A 104 -1.10 -5.05 -24.45
C GLU A 104 -1.69 -5.24 -23.05
N LYS A 105 -0.85 -5.51 -22.04
CA LYS A 105 -1.30 -5.60 -20.65
C LYS A 105 -1.77 -4.24 -20.12
N ASN A 106 -1.06 -3.16 -20.46
CA ASN A 106 -1.45 -1.81 -20.08
C ASN A 106 -2.77 -1.39 -20.75
N ASP A 107 -2.91 -1.64 -22.06
CA ASP A 107 -4.13 -1.31 -22.81
C ASP A 107 -5.34 -2.05 -22.25
N ARG A 108 -5.18 -3.34 -21.90
CA ARG A 108 -6.23 -4.11 -21.20
C ARG A 108 -6.57 -3.53 -19.82
N MET A 109 -5.57 -3.06 -19.07
CA MET A 109 -5.79 -2.42 -17.78
C MET A 109 -6.58 -1.11 -17.95
N LEU A 110 -6.21 -0.29 -18.94
CA LEU A 110 -6.89 0.97 -19.24
C LEU A 110 -8.32 0.72 -19.71
N ALA A 111 -8.55 -0.26 -20.60
CA ALA A 111 -9.88 -0.66 -21.03
C ALA A 111 -10.74 -1.14 -19.85
N ALA A 112 -10.18 -2.00 -18.98
CA ALA A 112 -10.88 -2.46 -17.77
C ALA A 112 -11.19 -1.32 -16.80
N LYS A 113 -10.31 -0.32 -16.70
CA LYS A 113 -10.56 0.88 -15.90
C LYS A 113 -11.68 1.71 -16.50
N VAL A 114 -11.67 1.97 -17.81
CA VAL A 114 -12.73 2.71 -18.51
C VAL A 114 -14.08 2.01 -18.34
N ILE A 115 -14.13 0.68 -18.46
CA ILE A 115 -15.35 -0.09 -18.23
C ILE A 115 -15.83 0.06 -16.79
N ARG A 116 -14.94 -0.04 -15.81
CA ARG A 116 -15.28 0.14 -14.38
C ARG A 116 -15.79 1.55 -14.09
N ASP A 117 -15.11 2.56 -14.63
CA ASP A 117 -15.48 3.96 -14.45
C ASP A 117 -16.83 4.26 -15.14
N ALA A 118 -17.11 3.63 -16.30
CA ALA A 118 -18.37 3.76 -17.03
C ALA A 118 -19.52 2.96 -16.42
N GLN A 119 -19.24 1.83 -15.76
CA GLN A 119 -20.24 1.04 -15.03
C GLN A 119 -20.70 1.71 -13.74
N GLY A 120 -19.96 2.72 -13.26
CA GLY A 120 -20.32 3.48 -12.06
C GLY A 120 -20.33 2.63 -10.79
N ASP A 121 -20.12 3.27 -9.65
CA ASP A 121 -20.41 2.69 -8.34
C ASP A 121 -21.94 2.56 -8.12
N GLU A 122 -22.71 2.03 -9.09
CA GLU A 122 -24.16 1.82 -8.93
C GLU A 122 -24.46 0.68 -7.93
N ASP A 123 -23.51 -0.24 -7.73
CA ASP A 123 -23.61 -1.38 -6.81
C ASP A 123 -22.52 -1.39 -5.71
N ALA A 124 -21.76 -0.32 -5.53
CA ALA A 124 -20.89 -0.23 -4.36
C ALA A 124 -21.77 0.06 -3.12
N PRO A 125 -21.84 -0.84 -2.11
CA PRO A 125 -22.54 -0.51 -0.89
C PRO A 125 -21.89 0.74 -0.31
N VAL A 126 -22.68 1.82 -0.23
CA VAL A 126 -22.33 3.06 0.48
C VAL A 126 -21.65 2.63 1.78
N PRO A 127 -20.39 3.03 2.04
CA PRO A 127 -19.72 2.66 3.28
C PRO A 127 -20.62 3.13 4.40
N ALA A 128 -21.27 2.19 5.09
CA ALA A 128 -22.17 2.52 6.17
C ALA A 128 -21.37 3.42 7.12
N GLU A 129 -21.81 4.69 7.22
CA GLU A 129 -21.20 5.65 8.11
C GLU A 129 -21.02 4.94 9.44
N LYS A 130 -19.77 4.87 9.93
CA LYS A 130 -19.46 4.23 11.22
C LYS A 130 -19.97 5.13 12.33
N ILE A 131 -21.30 5.21 12.43
CA ILE A 131 -22.04 5.83 13.49
C ILE A 131 -21.55 5.17 14.77
N GLY A 132 -20.96 5.98 15.64
CA GLY A 132 -20.49 5.52 16.94
C GLY A 132 -21.65 4.84 17.67
N LYS A 133 -21.37 3.78 18.43
CA LYS A 133 -22.39 2.96 19.14
C LYS A 133 -23.48 3.79 19.84
N LYS A 134 -23.16 5.00 20.30
CA LYS A 134 -24.08 5.94 20.96
C LYS A 134 -25.12 6.56 20.01
N GLU A 135 -24.73 6.98 18.81
CA GLU A 135 -25.68 7.55 17.85
C GLU A 135 -26.57 6.48 17.23
N LYS A 136 -26.06 5.25 17.06
CA LYS A 136 -26.84 4.12 16.57
C LYS A 136 -27.98 3.79 17.53
N ALA A 137 -27.69 3.71 18.83
CA ALA A 137 -28.70 3.51 19.86
C ALA A 137 -29.74 4.64 19.91
N ARG A 138 -29.32 5.89 19.69
CA ARG A 138 -30.25 7.04 19.67
C ARG A 138 -31.19 7.01 18.46
N ARG A 139 -30.68 6.63 17.28
CA ARG A 139 -31.50 6.46 16.07
C ARG A 139 -32.44 5.27 16.17
N GLU A 140 -31.98 4.14 16.70
CA GLU A 140 -32.82 2.96 16.95
C GLU A 140 -33.95 3.29 17.93
N ALA A 141 -33.66 4.00 19.02
CA ALA A 141 -34.68 4.45 19.96
C ALA A 141 -35.69 5.40 19.31
N ALA A 142 -35.23 6.39 18.53
CA ALA A 142 -36.12 7.30 17.82
C ALA A 142 -36.99 6.61 16.77
N GLN A 143 -36.44 5.59 16.09
CA GLN A 143 -37.15 4.83 15.08
C GLN A 143 -38.20 3.89 15.70
N ILE A 144 -37.88 3.24 16.82
CA ILE A 144 -38.84 2.45 17.60
C ILE A 144 -39.99 3.34 18.08
N VAL A 145 -39.71 4.53 18.62
CA VAL A 145 -40.74 5.49 19.05
C VAL A 145 -41.63 5.90 17.87
N ALA A 146 -41.05 6.15 16.69
CA ALA A 146 -41.80 6.52 15.49
C ALA A 146 -42.64 5.37 14.88
N THR A 147 -42.30 4.10 15.16
CA THR A 147 -43.09 2.94 14.71
C THR A 147 -44.07 2.42 15.77
N SER A 148 -43.91 2.82 17.03
CA SER A 148 -44.76 2.36 18.14
C SER A 148 -46.05 3.16 18.37
N ASP A 149 -46.41 4.08 17.46
CA ASP A 149 -47.73 4.74 17.48
C ASP A 149 -48.88 3.81 17.01
N GLY A 150 -48.58 2.56 16.66
CA GLY A 150 -49.56 1.49 16.52
C GLY A 150 -49.89 0.86 17.86
N GLU A 151 -51.19 0.64 18.12
CA GLU A 151 -51.85 0.32 19.41
C GLU A 151 -51.35 -0.92 20.19
N ASP A 152 -50.29 -1.60 19.73
CA ASP A 152 -49.72 -2.81 20.34
C ASP A 152 -48.28 -2.62 20.89
N GLY A 153 -47.84 -1.38 21.10
CA GLY A 153 -46.56 -1.03 21.72
C GLY A 153 -46.68 -0.59 23.18
N TRP A 154 -45.57 -0.68 23.93
CA TRP A 154 -45.41 -0.27 25.35
C TRP A 154 -45.96 1.11 25.73
N GLY A 155 -46.29 1.98 24.77
CA GLY A 155 -46.98 3.25 24.97
C GLY A 155 -48.38 3.14 25.59
N GLY A 156 -49.05 1.98 25.45
CA GLY A 156 -50.35 1.73 26.08
C GLY A 156 -50.31 1.65 27.62
N LEU A 157 -49.15 1.31 28.20
CA LEU A 157 -48.96 1.12 29.64
C LEU A 157 -48.57 2.40 30.41
N LEU A 158 -48.34 3.51 29.70
CA LEU A 158 -47.97 4.80 30.28
C LEU A 158 -49.16 5.76 30.49
N LYS A 159 -50.39 5.36 30.13
CA LYS A 159 -51.59 6.11 30.48
C LYS A 159 -51.93 5.87 31.96
N PRO A 160 -51.76 6.85 32.86
CA PRO A 160 -52.10 6.66 34.27
C PRO A 160 -53.62 6.53 34.37
N GLY A 161 -54.09 5.35 34.75
CA GLY A 161 -55.51 5.10 35.01
C GLY A 161 -55.98 5.85 36.26
N TYR A 162 -56.66 6.99 36.06
CA TYR A 162 -57.45 7.62 37.11
C TYR A 162 -58.90 7.12 36.99
N LYS A 163 -59.33 6.30 37.95
CA LYS A 163 -60.74 6.07 38.26
C LYS A 163 -60.95 6.47 39.73
N HIS A 164 -61.69 7.56 39.95
CA HIS A 164 -62.47 7.75 41.17
C HIS A 164 -63.92 7.47 40.84
#